data_AF-A0A660LW57-F1
#
_entry.id   AF-A0A660LW57-F1
#
_cell.length_a   1.000
_cell.length_b   1.000
_cell.length_c   1.000
_cell.angle_alpha   90.00
_cell.angle_beta   90.00
_cell.angle_gamma   90.00
#
_symmetry.space_group_name_H-M   'P 1'
#
loop_
_entity.id
_entity.type
_entity.pdbx_description
1 polymer ?
#
loop_
_entity_poly.entity_id
_entity_poly.type
_entity_poly.pdbx_seq_one_letter_code
_entity_poly.pdbx_strand_id
1 'polypeptide(L)'
;MRNQLKRLLRHNLVLTLVCLSLLLSACGNNTTKTSYIYPPQAYTVPCAKTAFTGETYGDVVLQLVKVTAERDKCASQVDNLNKWINQTKTAN
;
A
#
# COMPACT_ATOMS: atom_id res chain seq x y z
N MET A 1 47.21 1.94 45.11
CA MET A 1 46.62 2.78 44.04
C MET A 1 45.93 2.01 42.91
N ARG A 2 46.44 0.83 42.47
CA ARG A 2 45.86 0.02 41.37
C ARG A 2 44.38 -0.40 41.56
N ASN A 3 43.94 -0.69 42.79
CA ASN A 3 42.56 -1.11 43.07
C ASN A 3 41.54 0.03 42.94
N GLN A 4 41.94 1.27 43.25
CA GLN A 4 41.07 2.45 43.08
C GLN A 4 40.87 2.79 41.60
N LEU A 5 41.93 2.66 40.79
CA LEU A 5 41.86 2.85 39.34
C LEU A 5 40.93 1.81 38.67
N LYS A 6 41.03 0.54 39.08
CA LYS A 6 40.12 -0.53 38.60
C LYS A 6 38.66 -0.28 39.01
N ARG A 7 38.44 0.28 40.21
CA ARG A 7 37.11 0.62 40.71
C ARG A 7 36.49 1.75 39.90
N LEU A 8 37.23 2.82 39.64
CA LEU A 8 36.78 3.95 38.80
C LEU A 8 36.46 3.51 37.36
N LEU A 9 37.31 2.65 36.79
CA LEU A 9 37.12 2.12 35.42
C LEU A 9 35.88 1.23 35.31
N ARG A 10 35.58 0.43 36.34
CA ARG A 10 34.32 -0.33 36.42
C ARG A 10 33.09 0.58 36.57
N HIS A 11 33.16 1.67 37.34
CA HIS A 11 32.01 2.58 37.50
C HIS A 11 31.69 3.31 36.20
N ASN A 12 32.71 3.79 35.48
CA ASN A 12 32.52 4.41 34.17
C ASN A 12 31.93 3.42 33.15
N LEU A 13 32.42 2.18 33.11
CA LEU A 13 31.87 1.14 32.24
C LEU A 13 30.39 0.86 32.55
N VAL A 14 30.03 0.76 33.84
CA VAL A 14 28.64 0.54 34.27
C VAL A 14 27.76 1.73 33.87
N LEU A 15 28.22 2.97 34.07
CA LEU A 15 27.48 4.17 33.71
C LEU A 15 27.23 4.25 32.20
N THR A 16 28.24 3.91 31.38
CA THR A 16 28.09 3.85 29.92
C THR A 16 27.12 2.76 29.47
N LEU A 17 27.11 1.60 30.14
CA LEU A 17 26.22 0.49 29.81
C LEU A 17 24.76 0.84 30.12
N VAL A 18 24.54 1.52 31.25
CA VAL A 18 23.21 1.98 31.70
C VAL A 18 22.69 3.08 30.80
N CYS A 19 23.51 4.08 30.43
CA CYS A 19 23.07 5.08 29.45
C CYS A 19 22.73 4.42 28.11
N LEU A 20 23.56 3.52 27.60
CA LEU A 20 23.31 2.85 26.32
C LEU A 20 22.00 2.05 26.34
N SER A 21 21.68 1.35 27.44
CA SER A 21 20.40 0.63 27.55
C SER A 21 19.19 1.55 27.66
N LEU A 22 19.33 2.74 28.26
CA LEU A 22 18.27 3.77 28.22
C LEU A 22 18.07 4.38 26.82
N LEU A 23 19.12 4.54 26.03
CA LEU A 23 19.00 5.06 24.66
C LEU A 23 18.39 4.02 23.70
N LEU A 24 18.65 2.73 23.89
CA LEU A 24 18.11 1.67 23.03
C LEU A 24 16.62 1.34 23.29
N SER A 25 16.06 1.70 24.45
CA SER A 25 14.63 1.47 24.74
C SER A 25 13.69 2.50 24.10
N ALA A 26 14.24 3.55 23.47
CA ALA A 26 13.48 4.63 22.83
C ALA A 26 13.26 4.44 21.31
N CYS A 27 13.68 3.31 20.71
CA CYS A 27 13.23 2.95 19.36
C CYS A 27 11.77 2.54 19.46
N GLY A 28 10.90 3.54 19.44
CA GLY A 28 9.47 3.41 19.66
C GLY A 28 8.90 2.36 18.73
N ASN A 29 7.99 1.57 19.28
CA ASN A 29 6.99 0.85 18.50
C ASN A 29 6.02 1.87 17.88
N ASN A 30 6.54 2.80 17.07
CA ASN A 30 5.75 3.59 16.14
C ASN A 30 5.34 2.62 15.04
N THR A 31 4.43 1.71 15.40
CA THR A 31 3.57 1.05 14.44
C THR A 31 2.77 2.18 13.81
N THR A 32 3.37 2.84 12.81
CA THR A 32 2.67 3.68 11.85
C THR A 32 1.57 2.79 11.34
N LYS A 33 0.36 3.00 11.86
CA LYS A 33 -0.83 2.33 11.38
C LYS A 33 -1.03 2.89 9.98
N THR A 34 -0.38 2.26 9.01
CA THR A 34 -0.66 2.46 7.60
C THR A 34 -2.05 1.88 7.39
N SER A 35 -3.07 2.69 7.72
CA SER A 35 -4.44 2.33 7.43
C SER A 35 -4.54 2.24 5.91
N TYR A 36 -4.69 1.03 5.40
CA TYR A 36 -4.85 0.82 3.98
C TYR A 36 -6.19 1.42 3.56
N ILE A 37 -6.14 2.50 2.79
CA ILE A 37 -7.33 3.11 2.23
C ILE A 37 -7.76 2.26 1.04
N TYR A 38 -8.93 1.63 1.15
CA TYR A 38 -9.49 0.85 0.05
C TYR A 38 -10.02 1.76 -1.07
N PRO A 39 -9.85 1.38 -2.35
CA PRO A 39 -10.45 2.10 -3.45
C PRO A 39 -11.98 2.04 -3.39
N PRO A 40 -12.68 3.02 -4.00
CA PRO A 40 -14.12 2.96 -4.19
C PRO A 40 -14.54 1.69 -4.92
N GLN A 41 -15.51 0.97 -4.36
CA GLN A 41 -15.90 -0.36 -4.85
C GLN A 41 -16.45 -0.33 -6.29
N ALA A 42 -16.97 0.81 -6.74
CA ALA A 42 -17.47 0.98 -8.11
C ALA A 42 -16.38 0.78 -9.19
N TYR A 43 -15.10 0.98 -8.85
CA TYR A 43 -13.98 0.85 -9.78
C TYR A 43 -13.29 -0.52 -9.73
N THR A 44 -13.57 -1.33 -8.71
CA THR A 44 -12.97 -2.67 -8.53
C THR A 44 -13.89 -3.82 -8.94
N VAL A 45 -15.12 -3.52 -9.37
CA VAL A 45 -16.00 -4.52 -9.98
C VAL A 45 -15.32 -5.08 -11.24
N PRO A 46 -15.25 -6.42 -11.42
CA PRO A 46 -14.68 -7.01 -12.62
C PRO A 46 -15.32 -6.47 -13.89
N CYS A 47 -14.50 -6.16 -14.89
CA CYS A 47 -15.00 -5.71 -16.18
C CYS A 47 -15.81 -6.80 -16.86
N ALA A 48 -16.96 -6.42 -17.43
CA ALA A 48 -17.78 -7.33 -18.21
C ALA A 48 -16.99 -7.79 -19.45
N LYS A 49 -17.11 -9.08 -19.74
CA LYS A 49 -16.55 -9.70 -20.95
C LYS A 49 -17.57 -10.69 -21.48
N THR A 50 -18.49 -10.21 -22.30
CA THR A 50 -19.47 -11.09 -22.93
C THR A 50 -18.78 -11.99 -23.95
N ALA A 51 -19.00 -13.30 -23.83
CA ALA A 51 -18.57 -14.28 -24.83
C ALA A 51 -19.40 -14.12 -26.12
N PHE A 52 -18.76 -14.31 -27.28
CA PHE A 52 -19.49 -14.33 -28.55
C PHE A 52 -20.25 -15.65 -28.68
N THR A 53 -21.55 -15.57 -28.93
CA THR A 53 -22.44 -16.75 -29.12
C THR A 53 -23.22 -16.69 -30.43
N GLY A 54 -22.80 -15.82 -31.36
CA GLY A 54 -23.46 -15.64 -32.65
C GLY A 54 -23.02 -16.68 -33.67
N GLU A 55 -23.85 -16.88 -34.69
CA GLU A 55 -23.57 -17.80 -35.79
C GLU A 55 -23.45 -17.08 -37.14
N THR A 56 -23.93 -15.85 -37.21
CA THR A 56 -23.98 -15.05 -38.44
C THR A 56 -23.08 -13.83 -38.36
N TYR A 57 -22.77 -13.26 -39.52
CA TYR A 57 -22.06 -11.97 -39.60
C TYR A 57 -22.85 -10.84 -38.92
N GLY A 58 -24.18 -10.87 -38.97
CA GLY A 58 -25.03 -9.89 -38.28
C GLY A 58 -24.82 -9.92 -36.76
N ASP A 59 -24.65 -11.11 -36.19
CA ASP A 59 -24.38 -11.27 -34.76
C ASP A 59 -23.02 -10.70 -34.36
N VAL A 60 -22.03 -10.76 -35.27
CA VAL A 60 -20.71 -10.14 -35.03
C VAL A 60 -20.83 -8.63 -34.87
N VAL A 61 -21.65 -7.97 -35.69
CA VAL A 61 -21.86 -6.52 -35.61
C VAL A 61 -22.56 -6.15 -34.30
N LEU A 62 -23.58 -6.92 -33.89
CA LEU A 62 -24.26 -6.71 -32.61
C LEU A 62 -23.31 -6.95 -31.42
N GLN A 63 -22.52 -8.03 -31.48
CA GLN A 63 -21.52 -8.32 -30.47
C GLN A 63 -20.48 -7.20 -30.40
N LEU A 64 -20.03 -6.66 -31.53
CA LEU A 64 -19.05 -5.58 -31.58
C LEU A 64 -19.54 -4.35 -30.82
N VAL A 65 -20.80 -3.94 -31.01
CA VAL A 65 -21.40 -2.83 -30.25
C VAL A 65 -21.42 -3.15 -28.75
N LYS A 66 -21.81 -4.37 -28.38
CA LYS A 66 -21.86 -4.80 -26.97
C LYS A 66 -20.49 -4.78 -26.30
N VAL A 67 -19.47 -5.41 -26.88
CA VAL A 67 -18.12 -5.47 -26.30
C VAL A 67 -17.44 -4.11 -26.31
N THR A 68 -17.79 -3.22 -27.25
CA THR A 68 -17.35 -1.82 -27.26
C THR A 68 -17.90 -1.08 -26.05
N ALA A 69 -19.20 -1.19 -25.77
CA ALA A 69 -19.80 -0.58 -24.59
C ALA A 69 -19.24 -1.14 -23.27
N GLU A 70 -19.00 -2.45 -23.20
CA GLU A 70 -18.36 -3.09 -22.05
C GLU A 70 -16.93 -2.56 -21.82
N ARG A 71 -16.15 -2.44 -22.90
CA ARG A 71 -14.80 -1.89 -22.88
C ARG A 71 -14.79 -0.44 -22.43
N ASP A 72 -15.67 0.40 -22.96
CA ASP A 72 -15.69 1.83 -22.64
C ASP A 72 -16.06 2.06 -21.16
N LYS A 73 -16.98 1.24 -20.62
CA LYS A 73 -17.27 1.22 -19.18
C LYS A 73 -16.05 0.79 -18.36
N CYS A 74 -15.37 -0.26 -18.76
CA CYS A 74 -14.15 -0.75 -18.10
C CYS A 74 -13.04 0.30 -18.10
N ALA A 75 -12.82 0.98 -19.23
CA ALA A 75 -11.84 2.06 -19.35
C ALA A 75 -12.14 3.20 -18.37
N SER A 76 -13.42 3.61 -18.26
CA SER A 76 -13.85 4.61 -17.28
C SER A 76 -13.59 4.19 -15.83
N GLN A 77 -13.78 2.91 -15.49
CA GLN A 77 -13.44 2.39 -14.15
C GLN A 77 -11.94 2.53 -13.86
N VAL A 78 -11.08 2.16 -14.81
CA VAL A 78 -9.62 2.25 -14.70
C VAL A 78 -9.17 3.71 -14.57
N ASP A 79 -9.72 4.61 -15.39
CA ASP A 79 -9.39 6.04 -15.34
C ASP A 79 -9.72 6.65 -13.98
N ASN A 80 -10.89 6.32 -13.43
CA ASN A 80 -11.30 6.83 -12.12
C ASN A 80 -10.52 6.20 -10.97
N LEU A 81 -10.12 4.92 -11.09
CA LEU A 81 -9.20 4.29 -10.14
C LEU A 81 -7.85 5.02 -10.12
N ASN A 82 -7.30 5.32 -11.30
CA ASN A 82 -6.04 6.05 -11.43
C ASN A 82 -6.14 7.47 -10.85
N LYS A 83 -7.25 8.19 -11.10
CA LYS A 83 -7.52 9.49 -10.48
C LYS A 83 -7.54 9.38 -8.95
N TRP A 84 -8.23 8.39 -8.41
CA TRP A 84 -8.28 8.15 -6.96
C TRP A 84 -6.89 7.82 -6.38
N ILE A 85 -6.08 7.00 -7.07
CA ILE A 85 -4.71 6.70 -6.65
C ILE A 85 -3.86 7.99 -6.60
N ASN A 86 -3.98 8.84 -7.61
CA ASN A 86 -3.22 10.08 -7.66
C ASN A 86 -3.65 11.07 -6.55
N GLN A 87 -4.95 11.15 -6.27
CA GLN A 87 -5.48 11.97 -5.17
C GLN A 87 -5.07 11.46 -3.79
N THR A 88 -5.02 10.15 -3.59
CA THR A 88 -4.63 9.56 -2.29
C THR A 88 -3.13 9.60 -2.03
N LYS A 89 -2.31 9.58 -3.08
CA LYS A 89 -0.85 9.78 -2.97
C LYS A 89 -0.48 11.21 -2.57
N THR A 90 -1.23 12.22 -3.01
CA THR A 90 -0.95 13.63 -2.69
C THR A 90 -1.58 14.09 -1.37
N ALA A 91 -2.54 13.33 -0.83
CA ALA A 91 -3.24 13.65 0.41
C ALA A 91 -2.53 13.15 1.69
N ASN A 92 -1.44 12.37 1.56
CA ASN A 92 -0.65 11.82 2.66
C ASN A 92 0.77 12.40 2.67
#